data_AF-A4EHY8-F1
#
_entry.id   AF-A4EHY8-F1
#
_cell.length_a   1.000
_cell.length_b   1.000
_cell.length_c   1.000
_cell.angle_alpha   90.00
_cell.angle_beta   90.00
_cell.angle_gamma   90.00
#
_symmetry.space_group_name_H-M   'P 1'
#
loop_
_entity.id
_entity.type
_entity.pdbx_description
1 polymer ?
#
loop_
_entity_poly.entity_id
_entity_poly.type
_entity_poly.pdbx_seq_one_letter_code
_entity_poly.pdbx_strand_id
1 'polypeptide(L)'
;MLLVPDMPQQGFAARLVDDLQSTFSLPVPTSLLNGPDTIRAEVSQIKERLDAAGVGDIATVTGYSFLAATQMPVLVDGLRMSFYIAISVMTVLIALILRSVPIALVTLVPNLLPILGIEAWMVLTSQTVTLTGAVALLVAFGIAVDNTIHIVNRVRLLQCENATSQQVVEQALAALVSPIMTTSLLLIVGFALTAFSALPAVSLFGMLTAMAIIIALLADLFVFPSLVLVLLRKGWM
;
A
#
# COMPACT_ATOMS: atom_id res chain seq x y z
N MET A 1 45.55 -25.71 -26.16
CA MET A 1 45.23 -24.71 -27.19
C MET A 1 44.18 -25.34 -28.10
N LEU A 2 42.92 -25.34 -27.64
CA LEU A 2 41.79 -25.86 -28.42
C LEU A 2 41.27 -24.69 -29.27
N LEU A 3 41.27 -24.90 -30.59
CA LEU A 3 40.78 -23.95 -31.58
C LEU A 3 39.30 -23.65 -31.32
N VAL A 4 39.00 -22.42 -30.88
CA VAL A 4 37.65 -21.88 -30.92
C VAL A 4 37.31 -21.68 -32.42
N PRO A 5 36.23 -22.28 -32.95
CA PRO A 5 35.85 -22.09 -34.35
C PRO A 5 35.53 -20.61 -34.61
N ASP A 6 35.86 -20.09 -35.80
CA ASP A 6 35.46 -18.75 -36.24
C ASP A 6 33.92 -18.63 -36.20
N MET A 7 33.41 -17.93 -35.19
CA MET A 7 31.98 -17.71 -34.98
C MET A 7 31.52 -16.49 -35.82
N PRO A 8 30.29 -16.51 -36.36
CA PRO A 8 29.78 -15.44 -37.21
C PRO A 8 29.75 -14.09 -36.48
N GLN A 9 30.53 -13.12 -36.97
CA GLN A 9 30.66 -11.77 -36.40
C GLN A 9 29.45 -10.85 -36.69
N GLN A 10 28.44 -11.34 -37.41
CA GLN A 10 27.25 -10.57 -37.79
C GLN A 10 25.99 -11.43 -37.64
N GLY A 11 24.95 -10.84 -37.05
CA GLY A 11 23.63 -11.48 -36.87
C GLY A 11 23.20 -11.63 -35.41
N PHE A 12 22.06 -12.29 -35.18
CA PHE A 12 21.45 -12.50 -33.85
C PHE A 12 22.40 -13.23 -32.87
N ALA A 13 23.19 -14.19 -33.37
CA ALA A 13 24.13 -14.96 -32.56
C ALA A 13 25.29 -14.11 -31.99
N ALA A 14 25.74 -13.08 -32.70
CA ALA A 14 26.79 -12.17 -32.23
C ALA A 14 26.32 -11.29 -31.06
N ARG A 15 25.00 -11.08 -30.89
CA ARG A 15 24.43 -10.34 -29.75
C ARG A 15 24.33 -11.17 -28.46
N LEU A 16 24.52 -12.47 -28.56
CA LEU A 16 24.43 -13.40 -27.43
C LEU A 16 25.79 -13.70 -26.81
N VAL A 17 26.87 -13.22 -27.44
CA VAL A 17 28.25 -13.38 -27.00
C VAL A 17 28.76 -12.03 -26.52
N ASP A 18 29.39 -11.99 -25.35
CA ASP A 18 30.06 -10.79 -24.85
C ASP A 18 31.21 -10.35 -25.79
N ASP A 19 31.59 -9.07 -25.77
CA ASP A 19 32.62 -8.52 -26.68
C ASP A 19 33.99 -9.19 -26.49
N LEU A 20 34.24 -9.72 -25.28
CA LEU A 20 35.44 -10.50 -24.93
C LEU A 20 35.30 -12.00 -25.24
N GLN A 21 34.18 -12.43 -25.82
CA GLN A 21 33.79 -13.82 -26.09
C GLN A 21 33.85 -14.75 -24.86
N SER A 22 33.80 -14.18 -23.67
CA SER A 22 33.96 -14.90 -22.40
C SER A 22 32.64 -15.46 -21.86
N THR A 23 31.52 -14.85 -22.23
CA THR A 23 30.19 -15.15 -21.70
C THR A 23 29.20 -15.31 -22.83
N PHE A 24 28.35 -16.33 -22.75
CA PHE A 24 27.30 -16.61 -23.72
C PHE A 24 25.92 -16.63 -23.05
N SER A 25 24.96 -15.93 -23.65
CA SER A 25 23.57 -15.87 -23.18
C SER A 25 22.69 -16.80 -24.02
N LEU A 26 22.07 -17.79 -23.37
CA LEU A 26 21.11 -18.69 -24.01
C LEU A 26 19.68 -18.25 -23.64
N PRO A 27 18.93 -17.61 -24.56
CA PRO A 27 17.56 -17.22 -24.28
C PRO A 27 16.68 -18.46 -24.21
N VAL A 28 16.08 -18.71 -23.05
CA VAL A 28 15.07 -19.75 -22.85
C VAL A 28 13.70 -19.07 -22.88
N PRO A 29 12.86 -19.31 -23.90
CA PRO A 29 11.53 -18.74 -23.95
C PRO A 29 10.66 -19.37 -22.86
N THR A 30 10.12 -18.53 -21.98
CA THR A 30 9.19 -18.94 -20.92
C THR A 30 7.88 -18.19 -21.09
N SER A 31 6.74 -18.87 -20.94
CA SER A 31 5.44 -18.18 -20.98
C SER A 31 5.25 -17.33 -19.71
N LEU A 32 4.94 -16.05 -19.88
CA LEU A 32 4.61 -15.15 -18.76
C LEU A 32 3.22 -15.45 -18.14
N LEU A 33 2.41 -16.30 -18.78
CA LEU A 33 1.15 -16.79 -18.22
C LEU A 33 1.36 -17.89 -17.17
N ASN A 34 2.58 -18.44 -17.09
CA ASN A 34 2.95 -19.39 -16.05
C ASN A 34 3.05 -18.65 -14.72
N GLY A 35 2.41 -19.19 -13.68
CA GLY A 35 2.48 -18.63 -12.33
C GLY A 35 3.91 -18.59 -11.77
N PRO A 36 4.14 -17.86 -10.66
CA PRO A 36 5.47 -17.72 -10.07
C PRO A 36 6.10 -19.07 -9.71
N ASP A 37 5.30 -20.03 -9.25
CA ASP A 37 5.75 -21.35 -8.81
C ASP A 37 6.21 -22.22 -9.98
N THR A 38 5.52 -22.15 -11.13
CA THR A 38 5.92 -22.90 -12.32
C THR A 38 7.21 -22.34 -12.91
N ILE A 39 7.38 -21.01 -12.95
CA ILE A 39 8.64 -20.38 -13.36
C ILE A 39 9.78 -20.79 -12.43
N ARG A 40 9.56 -20.81 -11.11
CA ARG A 40 10.57 -21.26 -10.13
C ARG A 40 10.93 -22.74 -10.33
N ALA A 41 9.94 -23.60 -10.58
CA ALA A 41 10.17 -25.02 -10.83
C ALA A 41 10.98 -25.25 -12.12
N GLU A 42 10.65 -24.55 -13.20
CA GLU A 42 11.41 -24.58 -14.46
C GLU A 42 12.86 -24.14 -14.24
N VAL A 43 13.08 -23.03 -13.55
CA VAL A 43 14.43 -22.54 -13.25
C VAL A 43 15.21 -23.52 -12.37
N SER A 44 14.55 -24.18 -11.41
CA SER A 44 15.19 -25.22 -10.60
C SER A 44 15.61 -26.42 -11.43
N GLN A 45 14.76 -26.88 -12.35
CA GLN A 45 15.10 -27.98 -13.27
C GLN A 45 16.24 -27.62 -14.23
N ILE A 46 16.28 -26.38 -14.71
CA ILE A 46 17.37 -25.91 -15.56
C ILE A 46 18.69 -25.90 -14.77
N LYS A 47 18.70 -25.39 -13.53
CA LYS A 47 19.89 -25.41 -12.67
C LYS A 47 20.38 -26.83 -12.41
N GLU A 48 19.48 -27.74 -12.04
CA GLU A 48 19.84 -29.14 -11.80
C GLU A 48 20.43 -29.83 -13.05
N ARG A 49 19.91 -29.53 -14.24
CA ARG A 49 20.48 -30.02 -15.51
C ARG A 49 21.84 -29.42 -15.83
N LEU A 50 22.08 -28.16 -15.48
CA LEU A 50 23.39 -27.50 -15.64
C LEU A 50 24.43 -28.10 -14.69
N ASP A 51 24.02 -28.39 -13.45
CA ASP A 51 24.86 -29.07 -12.46
C ASP A 51 25.20 -30.49 -12.90
N ALA A 52 24.20 -31.26 -13.37
CA ALA A 52 24.40 -32.61 -13.91
C ALA A 52 25.30 -32.64 -15.16
N ALA A 53 25.31 -31.56 -15.95
CA ALA A 53 26.19 -31.39 -17.09
C ALA A 53 27.61 -30.87 -16.70
N GLY A 54 27.87 -30.61 -15.42
CA GLY A 54 29.16 -30.14 -14.91
C GLY A 54 29.48 -28.68 -15.24
N VAL A 55 28.47 -27.88 -15.60
CA VAL A 55 28.63 -26.46 -15.98
C VAL A 55 27.96 -25.50 -14.99
N GLY A 56 27.43 -26.00 -13.88
CA GLY A 56 26.77 -25.20 -12.83
C GLY A 56 27.61 -24.02 -12.32
N ASP A 57 28.91 -24.23 -12.12
CA ASP A 57 29.82 -23.20 -11.59
C ASP A 57 30.08 -22.04 -12.57
N ILE A 58 29.85 -22.25 -13.86
CA ILE A 58 30.10 -21.28 -14.93
C ILE A 58 28.82 -20.78 -15.61
N ALA A 59 27.65 -21.30 -15.22
CA ALA A 59 26.36 -20.98 -15.81
C ALA A 59 25.42 -20.33 -14.77
N THR A 60 24.94 -19.13 -15.07
CA THR A 60 23.98 -18.43 -14.22
C THR A 60 22.62 -18.31 -14.91
N VAL A 61 21.56 -18.78 -14.25
CA VAL A 61 20.19 -18.59 -14.73
C VAL A 61 19.64 -17.27 -14.22
N THR A 62 19.29 -16.38 -15.15
CA THR A 62 18.72 -15.05 -14.87
C THR A 62 17.66 -14.68 -15.92
N GLY A 63 16.99 -13.56 -15.71
CA GLY A 63 15.98 -13.04 -16.63
C GLY A 63 14.81 -12.38 -15.91
N TYR A 64 14.10 -11.52 -16.63
CA TYR A 64 12.99 -10.75 -16.06
C TYR A 64 11.89 -11.66 -15.49
N SER A 65 11.52 -12.74 -16.18
CA SER A 65 10.49 -13.69 -15.72
C SER A 65 10.85 -14.32 -14.37
N PHE A 66 12.10 -14.76 -14.21
CA PHE A 66 12.59 -15.35 -12.96
C PHE A 66 12.68 -14.32 -11.83
N LEU A 67 13.21 -13.13 -12.14
CA LEU A 67 13.27 -12.03 -11.17
C LEU A 67 11.87 -11.60 -10.73
N ALA A 68 10.91 -11.46 -11.64
CA ALA A 68 9.53 -11.15 -11.30
C ALA A 68 8.88 -12.26 -10.45
N ALA A 69 9.05 -13.52 -10.82
CA ALA A 69 8.52 -14.67 -10.08
C ALA A 69 9.13 -14.84 -8.67
N THR A 70 10.35 -14.35 -8.46
CA THR A 70 11.03 -14.44 -7.16
C THR A 70 10.80 -13.20 -6.30
N GLN A 71 10.89 -12.00 -6.89
CA GLN A 71 10.84 -10.73 -6.17
C GLN A 71 9.41 -10.25 -5.90
N MET A 72 8.45 -10.42 -6.81
CA MET A 72 7.08 -9.92 -6.59
C MET A 72 6.41 -10.52 -5.35
N PRO A 73 6.50 -11.84 -5.07
CA PRO A 73 5.92 -12.39 -3.84
C PRO A 73 6.53 -11.81 -2.57
N VAL A 74 7.86 -11.62 -2.54
CA VAL A 74 8.56 -11.00 -1.40
C VAL A 74 8.10 -9.57 -1.17
N LEU A 75 7.88 -8.79 -2.24
CA LEU A 75 7.34 -7.43 -2.15
C LEU A 75 5.90 -7.42 -1.62
N VAL A 76 5.05 -8.34 -2.08
CA VAL A 76 3.66 -8.46 -1.62
C VAL A 76 3.59 -8.84 -0.14
N ASP A 77 4.39 -9.83 0.28
CA ASP A 77 4.47 -10.24 1.69
C ASP A 77 5.02 -9.12 2.57
N GLY A 78 6.03 -8.39 2.08
CA GLY A 78 6.57 -7.20 2.75
C GLY A 78 5.53 -6.09 2.93
N LEU A 79 4.71 -5.85 1.91
CA LEU A 79 3.60 -4.89 1.98
C LEU A 79 2.54 -5.30 2.99
N ARG A 80 2.13 -6.57 2.96
CA ARG A 80 1.15 -7.13 3.89
C ARG A 80 1.65 -7.03 5.34
N MET A 81 2.91 -7.38 5.58
CA MET A 81 3.55 -7.26 6.89
C MET A 81 3.59 -5.80 7.35
N SER A 82 4.01 -4.89 6.47
CA SER A 82 4.10 -3.46 6.76
C SER A 82 2.73 -2.88 7.10
N PHE A 83 1.67 -3.32 6.42
CA PHE A 83 0.30 -2.90 6.69
C PHE A 83 -0.18 -3.35 8.08
N TYR A 84 0.04 -4.61 8.47
CA TYR A 84 -0.31 -5.08 9.82
C TYR A 84 0.52 -4.40 10.91
N ILE A 85 1.80 -4.18 10.68
CA ILE A 85 2.67 -3.43 11.60
C ILE A 85 2.14 -2.00 11.73
N ALA A 86 1.82 -1.33 10.62
CA ALA A 86 1.32 0.04 10.64
C ALA A 86 0.00 0.19 11.41
N ILE A 87 -0.99 -0.67 11.16
CA ILE A 87 -2.25 -0.67 11.91
C ILE A 87 -1.99 -0.93 13.40
N SER A 88 -1.13 -1.89 13.73
CA SER A 88 -0.81 -2.21 15.12
C SER A 88 -0.14 -1.03 15.83
N VAL A 89 0.87 -0.44 15.20
CA VAL A 89 1.59 0.73 15.74
C VAL A 89 0.67 1.93 15.87
N MET A 90 -0.17 2.22 14.86
CA MET A 90 -1.14 3.31 14.95
C MET A 90 -2.17 3.07 16.05
N THR A 91 -2.70 1.85 16.18
CA THR A 91 -3.66 1.52 17.24
C THR A 91 -3.05 1.73 18.62
N VAL A 92 -1.81 1.27 18.83
CA VAL A 92 -1.07 1.48 20.08
C VAL A 92 -0.82 2.97 20.34
N LEU A 93 -0.42 3.71 19.31
CA LEU A 93 -0.16 5.15 19.41
C LEU A 93 -1.43 5.92 19.76
N ILE A 94 -2.55 5.65 19.08
CA ILE A 94 -3.86 6.26 19.38
C ILE A 94 -4.30 5.90 20.79
N ALA A 95 -4.17 4.63 21.21
CA ALA A 95 -4.51 4.21 22.57
C ALA A 95 -3.68 4.94 23.63
N LEU A 96 -2.41 5.22 23.34
CA LEU A 96 -1.51 5.95 24.24
C LEU A 96 -1.83 7.45 24.28
N ILE A 97 -2.03 8.09 23.12
CA ILE A 97 -2.41 9.52 23.01
C ILE A 97 -3.76 9.76 23.68
N LEU A 98 -4.75 8.91 23.37
CA LEU A 98 -6.10 9.02 23.93
C LEU A 98 -6.19 8.40 25.32
N ARG A 99 -5.16 7.73 25.83
CA ARG A 99 -5.16 7.05 27.15
C ARG A 99 -6.40 6.16 27.36
N SER A 100 -6.93 5.55 26.29
CA SER A 100 -8.16 4.76 26.33
C SER A 100 -8.22 3.80 25.14
N VAL A 101 -8.10 2.51 25.43
CA VAL A 101 -8.17 1.42 24.43
C VAL A 101 -9.55 1.34 23.77
N PRO A 102 -10.69 1.44 24.48
CA PRO A 102 -12.00 1.39 23.84
C PRO A 102 -12.20 2.50 22.79
N ILE A 103 -11.73 3.71 23.08
CA ILE A 103 -11.83 4.83 22.13
C ILE A 103 -10.94 4.56 20.91
N ALA A 104 -9.71 4.09 21.12
CA ALA A 104 -8.81 3.75 20.03
C ALA A 104 -9.41 2.69 19.09
N LEU A 105 -10.03 1.64 19.64
CA LEU A 105 -10.68 0.61 18.84
C LEU A 105 -11.89 1.15 18.05
N VAL A 106 -12.70 2.02 18.65
CA VAL A 106 -13.84 2.63 17.96
C VAL A 106 -13.37 3.60 16.86
N THR A 107 -12.27 4.32 17.06
CA THR A 107 -11.70 5.18 16.01
C THR A 107 -11.21 4.38 14.80
N LEU A 108 -10.90 3.09 14.91
CA LEU A 108 -10.53 2.29 13.74
C LEU A 108 -11.67 2.17 12.72
N VAL A 109 -12.93 2.22 13.16
CA VAL A 109 -14.09 2.01 12.28
C VAL A 109 -14.15 3.03 11.13
N PRO A 110 -14.24 4.35 11.38
CA PRO A 110 -14.25 5.34 10.29
C PRO A 110 -12.92 5.38 9.53
N ASN A 111 -11.80 5.10 10.21
CA ASN A 111 -10.47 5.16 9.61
C ASN A 111 -10.18 4.00 8.65
N LEU A 112 -10.83 2.84 8.81
CA LEU A 112 -10.73 1.73 7.86
C LEU A 112 -11.63 1.91 6.63
N LEU A 113 -12.71 2.70 6.71
CA LEU A 113 -13.60 2.96 5.57
C LEU A 113 -12.90 3.49 4.32
N PRO A 114 -11.95 4.46 4.37
CA PRO A 114 -11.24 4.89 3.16
C PRO A 114 -10.42 3.76 2.54
N ILE A 115 -9.77 2.91 3.34
CA ILE A 115 -9.01 1.75 2.83
C ILE A 115 -9.96 0.77 2.14
N LEU A 116 -10.98 0.33 2.87
CA LEU A 116 -11.96 -0.65 2.38
C LEU A 116 -12.74 -0.13 1.16
N GLY A 117 -13.05 1.17 1.14
CA GLY A 117 -13.75 1.80 0.04
C GLY A 117 -12.92 1.84 -1.24
N ILE A 118 -11.61 2.12 -1.14
CA ILE A 118 -10.71 2.04 -2.29
C ILE A 118 -10.49 0.59 -2.72
N GLU A 119 -10.24 -0.34 -1.80
CA GLU A 119 -10.10 -1.75 -2.17
C GLU A 119 -11.36 -2.31 -2.84
N ALA A 120 -12.55 -1.96 -2.34
CA ALA A 120 -13.82 -2.30 -2.97
C ALA A 120 -13.93 -1.71 -4.38
N TRP A 121 -13.57 -0.43 -4.56
CA TRP A 121 -13.55 0.19 -5.89
C TRP A 121 -12.56 -0.49 -6.84
N MET A 122 -11.39 -0.91 -6.35
CA MET A 122 -10.41 -1.63 -7.14
C MET A 122 -10.94 -3.01 -7.57
N VAL A 123 -11.57 -3.76 -6.66
CA VAL A 123 -12.22 -5.03 -7.00
C VAL A 123 -13.31 -4.84 -8.05
N LEU A 124 -14.17 -3.82 -7.90
CA LEU A 124 -15.24 -3.51 -8.87
C LEU A 124 -14.71 -3.11 -10.25
N THR A 125 -13.52 -2.51 -10.31
CA THR A 125 -12.86 -2.09 -11.55
C THR A 125 -11.83 -3.11 -12.06
N SER A 126 -11.76 -4.31 -11.45
CA SER A 126 -10.79 -5.36 -11.79
C SER A 126 -9.32 -4.92 -11.69
N GLN A 127 -9.04 -3.98 -10.79
CA GLN A 127 -7.68 -3.52 -10.46
C GLN A 127 -7.14 -4.25 -9.24
N THR A 128 -5.81 -4.39 -9.19
CA THR A 128 -5.11 -5.03 -8.06
C THR A 128 -4.31 -3.99 -7.28
N VAL A 129 -4.24 -4.17 -5.96
CA VAL A 129 -3.46 -3.28 -5.10
C VAL A 129 -1.98 -3.38 -5.48
N THR A 130 -1.44 -2.26 -5.98
CA THR A 130 -0.02 -2.13 -6.29
C THR A 130 0.74 -1.62 -5.07
N LEU A 131 2.08 -1.71 -5.08
CA LEU A 131 2.95 -1.08 -4.06
C LEU A 131 2.61 0.40 -3.86
N THR A 132 2.46 1.13 -4.96
CA THR A 132 2.05 2.53 -4.97
C THR A 132 0.68 2.73 -4.30
N GLY A 133 -0.29 1.87 -4.63
CA GLY A 133 -1.62 1.91 -4.01
C GLY A 133 -1.58 1.64 -2.51
N ALA A 134 -0.80 0.65 -2.07
CA ALA A 134 -0.64 0.36 -0.64
C ALA A 134 -0.05 1.56 0.13
N VAL A 135 0.96 2.24 -0.44
CA VAL A 135 1.53 3.46 0.17
C VAL A 135 0.51 4.60 0.21
N ALA A 136 -0.28 4.79 -0.85
CA ALA A 136 -1.36 5.80 -0.86
C ALA A 136 -2.38 5.56 0.26
N LEU A 137 -2.82 4.31 0.43
CA LEU A 137 -3.78 3.93 1.47
C LEU A 137 -3.22 4.10 2.88
N LEU A 138 -1.93 3.80 3.09
CA LEU A 138 -1.26 4.02 4.38
C LEU A 138 -1.19 5.50 4.74
N VAL A 139 -0.88 6.37 3.78
CA VAL A 139 -0.85 7.83 3.98
C VAL A 139 -2.26 8.35 4.30
N ALA A 140 -3.27 7.93 3.53
CA ALA A 140 -4.66 8.31 3.77
C ALA A 140 -5.16 7.86 5.14
N PHE A 141 -4.79 6.67 5.59
CA PHE A 141 -5.11 6.17 6.93
C PHE A 141 -4.55 7.07 8.03
N GLY A 142 -3.30 7.54 7.90
CA GLY A 142 -2.70 8.47 8.85
C GLY A 142 -3.43 9.81 8.92
N ILE A 143 -3.87 10.33 7.77
CA ILE A 143 -4.66 11.57 7.68
C ILE A 143 -6.04 11.39 8.34
N ALA A 144 -6.71 10.26 8.10
CA ALA A 144 -8.01 9.97 8.71
C ALA A 144 -7.90 9.88 10.25
N VAL A 145 -6.86 9.22 10.75
CA VAL A 145 -6.60 9.09 12.18
C VAL A 145 -6.45 10.46 12.85
N ASP A 146 -5.75 11.41 12.23
CA ASP A 146 -5.56 12.77 12.75
C ASP A 146 -6.89 13.50 13.01
N ASN A 147 -7.82 13.46 12.06
CA ASN A 147 -9.16 14.04 12.20
C ASN A 147 -9.89 13.48 13.43
N THR A 148 -9.87 12.15 13.60
CA THR A 148 -10.54 11.50 14.73
C THR A 148 -9.94 11.92 16.07
N ILE A 149 -8.62 12.09 16.17
CA ILE A 149 -7.94 12.57 17.39
C ILE A 149 -8.40 14.00 17.72
N HIS A 150 -8.47 14.88 16.73
CA HIS A 150 -8.96 16.25 16.93
C HIS A 150 -10.40 16.29 17.47
N ILE A 151 -11.29 15.48 16.88
CA ILE A 151 -12.69 15.36 17.32
C ILE A 151 -12.76 14.82 18.76
N VAL A 152 -12.08 13.72 19.06
CA VAL A 152 -12.06 13.12 20.40
C VAL A 152 -11.55 14.11 21.45
N ASN A 153 -10.44 14.80 21.15
CA ASN A 153 -9.83 15.73 22.09
C ASN A 153 -10.77 16.91 22.37
N ARG A 154 -11.43 17.44 21.32
CA ARG A 154 -12.40 18.53 21.50
C ARG A 154 -13.61 18.10 22.32
N VAL A 155 -14.11 16.89 22.09
CA VAL A 155 -15.22 16.32 22.87
C VAL A 155 -14.84 16.23 24.34
N ARG A 156 -13.65 15.72 24.67
CA ARG A 156 -13.15 15.64 26.07
C ARG A 156 -13.03 17.01 26.73
N LEU A 157 -12.56 18.01 26.01
CA LEU A 157 -12.44 19.37 26.52
C LEU A 157 -13.81 20.02 26.81
N LEU A 158 -14.86 19.59 26.12
CA LEU A 158 -16.23 20.11 26.27
C LEU A 158 -17.09 19.28 27.23
N GLN A 159 -16.56 18.20 27.80
CA GLN A 159 -17.27 17.46 28.84
C GLN A 159 -17.39 18.34 30.11
N CYS A 160 -18.59 18.79 30.42
CA CYS A 160 -18.92 19.54 31.63
C CYS A 160 -20.09 18.85 32.35
N GLU A 161 -20.17 18.99 33.68
CA GLU A 161 -21.13 18.27 34.53
C GLU A 161 -22.62 18.46 34.15
N ASN A 162 -22.96 19.53 33.44
CA ASN A 162 -24.35 19.89 33.12
C ASN A 162 -24.71 19.76 31.62
N ALA A 163 -23.80 19.30 30.76
CA ALA A 163 -24.06 19.15 29.33
C ALA A 163 -24.47 17.72 28.98
N THR A 164 -25.52 17.56 28.18
CA THR A 164 -25.88 16.23 27.64
C THR A 164 -24.83 15.77 26.63
N SER A 165 -24.61 14.45 26.51
CA SER A 165 -23.63 13.90 25.54
C SER A 165 -23.86 14.39 24.12
N GLN A 166 -25.12 14.64 23.73
CA GLN A 166 -25.46 15.18 22.42
C GLN A 166 -24.99 16.63 22.25
N GLN A 167 -25.24 17.50 23.24
CA GLN A 167 -24.78 18.89 23.21
C GLN A 167 -23.25 18.98 23.13
N VAL A 168 -22.53 18.11 23.85
CA VAL A 168 -21.05 18.07 23.80
C VAL A 168 -20.56 17.73 22.38
N VAL A 169 -21.15 16.71 21.75
CA VAL A 169 -20.78 16.31 20.38
C VAL A 169 -21.13 17.40 19.36
N GLU A 170 -22.34 17.99 19.44
CA GLU A 170 -22.77 19.06 18.54
C GLU A 170 -21.85 20.29 18.64
N GLN A 171 -21.49 20.70 19.86
CA GLN A 171 -20.55 21.81 20.07
C GLN A 171 -19.14 21.49 19.57
N ALA A 172 -18.67 20.25 19.77
CA ALA A 172 -17.38 19.82 19.27
C ALA A 172 -17.33 19.85 17.74
N LEU A 173 -18.35 19.32 17.08
CA LEU A 173 -18.46 19.34 15.62
C LEU A 173 -18.59 20.75 15.08
N ALA A 174 -19.43 21.60 15.68
CA ALA A 174 -19.59 22.99 15.24
C ALA A 174 -18.24 23.75 15.22
N ALA A 175 -17.35 23.44 16.16
CA ALA A 175 -16.01 24.01 16.19
C ALA A 175 -15.01 23.38 15.19
N LEU A 176 -15.20 22.11 14.81
CA LEU A 176 -14.21 21.33 14.05
C LEU A 176 -14.58 21.08 12.59
N VAL A 177 -15.84 21.15 12.19
CA VAL A 177 -16.25 20.91 10.80
C VAL A 177 -15.53 21.85 9.85
N SER A 178 -15.43 23.14 10.17
CA SER A 178 -14.75 24.13 9.32
C SER A 178 -13.24 23.83 9.11
N PRO A 179 -12.43 23.64 10.16
CA PRO A 179 -11.01 23.31 9.99
C PRO A 179 -10.78 21.93 9.34
N ILE A 180 -11.58 20.91 9.67
CA ILE A 180 -11.47 19.57 9.06
C ILE A 180 -11.80 19.63 7.56
N MET A 181 -12.86 20.35 7.18
CA MET A 181 -13.22 20.53 5.77
C MET A 181 -12.14 21.28 5.00
N THR A 182 -11.57 22.33 5.59
CA THR A 182 -10.55 23.16 4.92
C THR A 182 -9.26 22.38 4.70
N THR A 183 -8.77 21.69 5.74
CA THR A 183 -7.55 20.85 5.64
C THR A 183 -7.75 19.69 4.67
N SER A 184 -8.88 18.98 4.76
CA SER A 184 -9.20 17.87 3.86
C SER A 184 -9.32 18.34 2.41
N LEU A 185 -9.99 19.46 2.16
CA LEU A 185 -10.12 20.01 0.81
C LEU A 185 -8.76 20.41 0.22
N LEU A 186 -7.89 21.03 1.03
CA LEU A 186 -6.54 21.39 0.61
C LEU A 186 -5.74 20.15 0.22
N LEU A 187 -5.82 19.08 1.01
CA LEU A 187 -5.16 17.82 0.72
C LEU A 187 -5.73 17.14 -0.53
N ILE A 188 -7.06 17.09 -0.67
CA ILE A 188 -7.74 16.53 -1.85
C ILE A 188 -7.25 17.25 -3.11
N VAL A 189 -7.23 18.58 -3.10
CA VAL A 189 -6.74 19.37 -4.25
C VAL A 189 -5.26 19.09 -4.50
N GLY A 190 -4.42 19.07 -3.47
CA GLY A 190 -2.98 18.78 -3.63
C GLY A 190 -2.69 17.40 -4.23
N PHE A 191 -3.38 16.36 -3.75
CA PHE A 191 -3.25 15.01 -4.29
C PHE A 191 -3.89 14.86 -5.67
N ALA A 192 -5.01 15.55 -5.93
CA ALA A 192 -5.62 15.59 -7.27
C ALA A 192 -4.69 16.25 -8.31
N LEU A 193 -3.97 17.32 -7.93
CA LEU A 193 -2.94 17.90 -8.81
C LEU A 193 -1.80 16.91 -9.08
N THR A 194 -1.42 16.12 -8.07
CA THR A 194 -0.40 15.07 -8.22
C THR A 194 -0.83 13.98 -9.22
N ALA A 195 -2.14 13.76 -9.38
CA ALA A 195 -2.69 12.81 -10.36
C ALA A 195 -2.37 13.19 -11.82
N PHE A 196 -2.03 14.44 -12.13
CA PHE A 196 -1.63 14.88 -13.48
C PHE A 196 -0.15 14.60 -13.81
N SER A 197 0.60 13.96 -12.92
CA SER A 197 2.01 13.62 -13.16
C SER A 197 2.18 12.71 -14.39
N ALA A 198 3.23 12.96 -15.17
CA ALA A 198 3.61 12.10 -16.29
C ALA A 198 4.14 10.71 -15.85
N LEU A 199 4.54 10.57 -14.57
CA LEU A 199 4.97 9.28 -14.01
C LEU A 199 3.72 8.51 -13.54
N PRO A 200 3.41 7.33 -14.13
CA PRO A 200 2.19 6.58 -13.81
C PRO A 200 2.05 6.24 -12.32
N ALA A 201 3.15 5.90 -11.65
CA ALA A 201 3.14 5.61 -10.22
C ALA A 201 2.78 6.85 -9.38
N VAL A 202 3.27 8.03 -9.74
CA VAL A 202 2.96 9.28 -9.01
C VAL A 202 1.51 9.69 -9.28
N SER A 203 1.06 9.56 -10.52
CA SER A 203 -0.33 9.82 -10.90
C SER A 203 -1.31 8.93 -10.12
N LEU A 204 -1.06 7.61 -10.11
CA LEU A 204 -1.87 6.64 -9.37
C LEU A 204 -1.89 6.94 -7.86
N PHE A 205 -0.73 7.27 -7.28
CA PHE A 205 -0.63 7.65 -5.87
C PHE A 205 -1.51 8.87 -5.54
N GLY A 206 -1.43 9.92 -6.34
CA GLY A 206 -2.24 11.13 -6.17
C GLY A 206 -3.74 10.84 -6.26
N MET A 207 -4.15 10.10 -7.29
CA MET A 207 -5.56 9.73 -7.51
C MET A 207 -6.12 8.91 -6.34
N LEU A 208 -5.46 7.82 -5.95
CA LEU A 208 -5.94 6.94 -4.88
C LEU A 208 -5.96 7.66 -3.53
N THR A 209 -4.96 8.48 -3.23
CA THR A 209 -4.92 9.25 -1.97
C THR A 209 -6.04 10.29 -1.91
N ALA A 210 -6.29 11.03 -3.01
CA ALA A 210 -7.39 11.99 -3.07
C ALA A 210 -8.75 11.32 -2.86
N MET A 211 -9.00 10.19 -3.52
CA MET A 211 -10.24 9.42 -3.34
C MET A 211 -10.39 8.91 -1.89
N ALA A 212 -9.29 8.40 -1.30
CA ALA A 212 -9.30 7.91 0.07
C ALA A 212 -9.60 9.04 1.06
N ILE A 213 -9.03 10.23 0.90
CA ILE A 213 -9.30 11.39 1.77
C ILE A 213 -10.76 11.84 1.67
N ILE A 214 -11.37 11.80 0.47
CA ILE A 214 -12.80 12.09 0.32
C ILE A 214 -13.64 11.12 1.16
N ILE A 215 -13.34 9.81 1.08
CA ILE A 215 -14.06 8.79 1.87
C ILE A 215 -13.80 9.00 3.37
N ALA A 216 -12.57 9.30 3.77
CA ALA A 216 -12.21 9.60 5.16
C ALA A 216 -12.99 10.79 5.71
N LEU A 217 -13.03 11.91 4.96
CA LEU A 217 -13.79 13.10 5.34
C LEU A 217 -15.28 12.79 5.54
N LEU A 218 -15.88 12.00 4.65
CA LEU A 218 -17.26 11.57 4.80
C LEU A 218 -17.44 10.66 6.03
N ALA A 219 -16.53 9.71 6.25
CA ALA A 219 -16.56 8.85 7.43
C ALA A 219 -16.47 9.66 8.73
N ASP A 220 -15.59 10.65 8.80
CA ASP A 220 -15.37 11.48 9.99
C ASP A 220 -16.53 12.42 10.28
N LEU A 221 -17.23 12.91 9.24
CA LEU A 221 -18.36 13.83 9.42
C LEU A 221 -19.69 13.11 9.66
N PHE A 222 -19.89 11.91 9.10
CA PHE A 222 -21.18 11.21 9.18
C PHE A 222 -21.16 10.00 10.12
N VAL A 223 -20.11 9.19 10.08
CA VAL A 223 -20.04 7.93 10.83
C VAL A 223 -19.47 8.18 12.23
N PHE A 224 -18.34 8.88 12.30
CA PHE A 224 -17.61 9.04 13.55
C PHE A 224 -18.38 9.74 14.67
N PRO A 225 -19.19 10.79 14.43
CA PRO A 225 -19.89 11.47 15.53
C PRO A 225 -20.94 10.60 16.19
N SER A 226 -21.58 9.73 15.41
CA SER A 226 -22.52 8.73 15.92
C SER A 226 -21.82 7.74 16.86
N LEU A 227 -20.60 7.32 16.52
CA LEU A 227 -19.78 6.44 17.36
C LEU A 227 -19.33 7.13 18.65
N VAL A 228 -18.89 8.39 18.57
CA VAL A 228 -18.52 9.21 19.74
C VAL A 228 -19.70 9.40 20.69
N LEU A 229 -20.91 9.63 20.17
CA LEU A 229 -22.11 9.75 20.99
C LEU A 229 -22.39 8.46 21.78
N VAL A 230 -22.21 7.30 21.16
CA VAL A 230 -22.34 5.99 21.83
C VAL A 230 -21.26 5.79 22.89
N LEU A 231 -20.02 6.19 22.62
CA LEU A 231 -18.91 6.13 23.56
C LEU A 231 -19.18 6.95 24.83
N LEU A 232 -19.66 8.19 24.67
CA LEU A 232 -20.04 9.06 25.79
C LEU A 232 -21.18 8.47 26.61
N ARG A 233 -22.22 7.94 25.96
CA ARG A 233 -23.37 7.32 26.65
C ARG A 233 -22.98 6.09 27.46
N LYS A 234 -21.94 5.36 27.05
CA LYS A 234 -21.39 4.20 27.78
C LYS A 234 -20.38 4.59 28.87
N GLY A 235 -19.98 5.86 28.97
CA GLY A 235 -18.97 6.32 29.93
C GLY A 235 -17.54 5.83 29.62
N TRP A 236 -17.24 5.52 28.36
CA TRP A 236 -15.89 5.10 27.93
C TRP A 236 -14.98 6.30 27.60
N MET A 237 -15.55 7.50 27.62
CA MET A 237 -14.96 8.82 27.37
C MET A 237 -15.21 9.72 28.55
#